data_AF-A0A947SDT4-F1
#
_entry.id   AF-A0A947SDT4-F1
#
_cell.length_a   1.000
_cell.length_b   1.000
_cell.length_c   1.000
_cell.angle_alpha   90.00
_cell.angle_beta   90.00
_cell.angle_gamma   90.00
#
_symmetry.space_group_name_H-M   'P 1'
#
loop_
_entity.id
_entity.type
_entity.pdbx_description
1 polymer ?
#
loop_
_entity_poly.entity_id
_entity_poly.type
_entity_poly.pdbx_seq_one_letter_code
_entity_poly.pdbx_strand_id
1 'polypeptide(L)'
;MIRVLNIVLLVACGVGLIGVYALKYQSEGVASRRLELQTQIADQQDQLSVMRAEWAYVTQPGHIAPIVRRHAESLDLAQIRADQFISVDALPMRPAAMDPDALTALLESLDAGIDPIAALIEAN
;
A
#
# COMPACT_ATOMS: atom_id res chain seq x y z
N MET A 1 -53.69 -1.76 43.61
CA MET A 1 -52.55 -0.99 43.07
C MET A 1 -51.20 -1.62 43.40
N ILE A 2 -50.92 -1.95 44.66
CA ILE A 2 -49.67 -2.63 45.09
C ILE A 2 -49.37 -3.96 44.38
N ARG A 3 -50.37 -4.79 44.07
CA ARG A 3 -50.15 -6.05 43.34
C ARG A 3 -49.63 -5.83 41.91
N VAL A 4 -50.12 -4.79 41.22
CA VAL A 4 -49.65 -4.43 39.86
C VAL A 4 -48.22 -3.92 39.92
N LEU A 5 -47.90 -3.09 40.92
CA LEU A 5 -46.54 -2.59 41.14
C LEU A 5 -45.54 -3.74 41.36
N ASN A 6 -45.89 -4.73 42.18
CA ASN A 6 -45.04 -5.90 42.43
C ASN A 6 -44.82 -6.75 41.17
N ILE A 7 -45.85 -6.92 40.34
CA ILE A 7 -45.72 -7.66 39.07
C ILE A 7 -44.77 -6.91 38.13
N VAL A 8 -44.90 -5.58 38.02
CA VAL A 8 -43.99 -4.76 37.20
C VAL A 8 -42.56 -4.85 37.70
N LEU A 9 -42.33 -4.76 39.02
CA LEU A 9 -41.01 -4.90 39.61
C LEU A 9 -40.38 -6.26 39.32
N LEU A 10 -41.18 -7.32 39.41
CA LEU A 10 -40.73 -8.70 39.17
C LEU A 10 -40.35 -8.91 37.69
N VAL A 11 -41.16 -8.37 36.77
CA VAL A 11 -40.84 -8.39 35.33
C VAL A 11 -39.60 -7.55 35.03
N ALA A 12 -39.47 -6.35 35.59
CA ALA A 12 -38.30 -5.50 35.41
C ALA A 12 -37.02 -6.18 35.91
N CYS A 13 -37.09 -6.86 37.06
CA CYS A 13 -35.97 -7.65 37.59
C CYS A 13 -35.61 -8.82 36.66
N GLY A 14 -36.60 -9.54 36.14
CA GLY A 14 -36.40 -10.61 35.17
C GLY A 14 -35.72 -10.14 33.87
N VAL A 15 -36.18 -9.01 33.32
CA VAL A 15 -35.56 -8.40 32.12
C VAL A 15 -34.13 -7.96 32.40
N GLY A 16 -33.87 -7.36 33.56
CA GLY A 16 -32.51 -6.99 33.98
C GLY A 16 -31.58 -8.21 34.06
N LEU A 17 -32.07 -9.31 34.62
CA LEU A 17 -31.30 -10.56 34.77
C LEU A 17 -30.97 -11.20 33.42
N ILE A 18 -31.94 -11.23 32.49
CA ILE A 18 -31.73 -11.69 31.12
C ILE A 18 -30.72 -10.79 30.40
N GLY A 19 -30.84 -9.46 30.54
CA GLY A 19 -29.93 -8.50 29.92
C GLY A 19 -28.48 -8.66 30.36
N VAL A 20 -28.24 -8.85 31.66
CA VAL A 20 -26.90 -9.09 32.21
C VAL A 20 -26.32 -10.41 31.69
N TYR A 21 -27.13 -11.46 31.62
CA TYR A 21 -26.66 -12.76 31.14
C TYR A 21 -26.33 -12.74 29.64
N ALA A 22 -27.15 -12.05 28.85
CA ALA A 22 -26.89 -11.83 27.43
C ALA A 22 -25.59 -11.04 27.22
N LEU A 23 -25.35 -9.99 28.03
CA LEU A 23 -24.12 -9.19 27.97
C LEU A 23 -22.88 -10.01 28.34
N LYS A 24 -22.96 -10.84 29.38
CA LYS A 24 -21.88 -11.77 29.76
C LYS A 24 -21.51 -12.68 28.58
N TYR A 25 -22.50 -13.30 27.95
CA TYR A 25 -22.28 -14.21 26.82
C TYR A 25 -21.70 -13.50 25.60
N GLN A 26 -22.15 -12.26 25.34
CA GLN A 26 -21.58 -11.41 24.29
C GLN A 26 -20.11 -11.08 24.54
N SER A 27 -19.74 -10.83 25.81
CA SER A 27 -18.35 -10.52 26.17
C SER A 27 -17.41 -11.73 26.04
N GLU A 28 -17.88 -12.94 26.35
CA GLU A 28 -17.11 -14.18 26.21
C GLU A 28 -16.86 -14.53 24.74
N GLY A 29 -17.85 -14.32 23.86
CA GLY A 29 -17.68 -14.52 22.42
C GLY A 29 -16.62 -13.62 21.79
N VAL A 30 -16.53 -12.37 22.23
CA VAL A 30 -15.50 -11.42 21.75
C VAL A 30 -14.11 -11.79 22.24
N ALA A 31 -13.97 -12.31 23.47
CA ALA A 31 -12.69 -12.77 24.00
C ALA A 31 -12.14 -13.98 23.20
N SER A 32 -13.00 -14.95 22.88
CA SER A 32 -12.61 -16.11 22.07
C SER A 32 -12.18 -15.69 20.66
N ARG A 33 -12.94 -14.77 20.02
CA ARG A 33 -12.61 -14.25 18.68
C ARG A 33 -11.26 -13.53 18.67
N ARG A 34 -10.94 -12.77 19.72
CA ARG A 34 -9.65 -12.08 19.84
C ARG A 34 -8.49 -13.06 19.94
N LEU A 35 -8.62 -14.11 20.74
CA LEU A 35 -7.60 -15.15 20.86
C LEU A 35 -7.35 -15.85 19.52
N GLU A 36 -8.43 -16.24 18.83
CA GLU A 36 -8.35 -16.87 17.50
C GLU A 36 -7.63 -15.97 16.48
N LEU A 37 -7.97 -14.68 16.44
CA LEU A 37 -7.31 -13.71 15.56
C LEU A 37 -5.84 -13.51 15.94
N GLN A 38 -5.50 -13.46 17.22
CA GLN A 38 -4.10 -13.33 17.65
C GLN A 38 -3.27 -14.53 17.23
N THR A 39 -3.80 -15.76 17.35
CA THR A 39 -3.12 -16.96 16.86
C THR A 39 -2.92 -16.91 15.34
N GLN A 40 -3.94 -16.52 14.57
CA GLN A 40 -3.80 -16.37 13.11
C GLN A 40 -2.76 -15.32 12.73
N ILE A 41 -2.71 -14.20 13.44
CA ILE A 41 -1.72 -13.14 13.20
C ILE A 41 -0.31 -13.65 13.50
N ALA A 42 -0.12 -14.40 14.60
CA ALA A 42 1.18 -14.98 14.93
C ALA A 42 1.66 -15.94 13.82
N ASP A 43 0.81 -16.85 13.38
CA ASP A 43 1.13 -17.80 12.31
C ASP A 43 1.49 -17.08 10.98
N GLN A 44 0.78 -16.00 10.65
CA GLN A 44 1.07 -15.18 9.48
C GLN A 44 2.40 -14.42 9.61
N GLN A 45 2.72 -13.93 10.79
CA GLN A 45 4.00 -13.25 11.04
C GLN A 45 5.18 -14.22 10.91
N ASP A 46 5.03 -15.46 11.37
CA ASP A 46 6.03 -16.50 11.21
C ASP A 46 6.27 -16.80 9.72
N GLN A 47 5.21 -16.95 8.92
CA GLN A 47 5.32 -17.14 7.46
C GLN A 47 6.01 -15.94 6.78
N LEU A 48 5.64 -14.71 7.17
CA LEU A 48 6.28 -13.49 6.66
C LEU A 48 7.76 -13.40 7.06
N SER A 49 8.16 -13.97 8.19
CA SER A 49 9.56 -13.96 8.63
C SER A 49 10.42 -14.82 7.69
N VAL A 50 9.92 -15.99 7.29
CA VAL A 50 10.58 -16.89 6.34
C VAL A 50 10.69 -16.23 4.96
N MET A 51 9.58 -15.68 4.44
CA MET A 51 9.59 -14.99 3.14
C MET A 51 10.55 -13.79 3.13
N ARG A 52 10.64 -13.04 4.24
CA ARG A 52 11.60 -11.95 4.37
C ARG A 52 13.05 -12.43 4.37
N ALA A 53 13.32 -13.58 4.98
CA ALA A 53 14.65 -14.19 4.95
C ALA A 53 15.03 -14.63 3.53
N GLU A 54 14.11 -15.26 2.79
CA GLU A 54 14.32 -15.62 1.38
C GLU A 54 14.53 -14.39 0.50
N TRP A 55 13.72 -13.35 0.69
CA TRP A 55 13.89 -12.10 -0.03
C TRP A 55 15.23 -11.44 0.27
N ALA A 56 15.66 -11.43 1.53
CA ALA A 56 16.97 -10.91 1.91
C ALA A 56 18.13 -11.69 1.26
N TYR A 57 17.99 -13.01 1.13
CA TYR A 57 18.97 -13.85 0.43
C TYR A 57 19.03 -13.52 -1.06
N VAL A 58 17.89 -13.44 -1.74
CA VAL A 58 17.82 -13.12 -3.18
C VAL A 58 18.28 -11.68 -3.46
N THR A 59 18.00 -10.74 -2.54
CA THR A 59 18.32 -9.31 -2.71
C THR A 59 19.75 -8.98 -2.29
N GLN A 60 20.56 -9.97 -1.88
CA GLN A 60 21.91 -9.72 -1.42
C GLN A 60 22.77 -9.09 -2.55
N PRO A 61 23.50 -7.99 -2.27
CA PRO A 61 24.26 -7.27 -3.30
C PRO A 61 25.33 -8.14 -3.98
N GLY A 62 25.87 -9.14 -3.27
CA GLY A 62 26.80 -10.11 -3.83
C GLY A 62 26.19 -10.98 -4.94
N HIS A 63 24.87 -11.24 -4.91
CA HIS A 63 24.14 -11.96 -5.95
C HIS A 63 23.71 -11.04 -7.10
N ILE A 64 23.24 -9.83 -6.79
CA ILE A 64 22.71 -8.90 -7.81
C ILE A 64 23.84 -8.25 -8.62
N ALA A 65 24.92 -7.79 -7.97
CA ALA A 65 26.02 -7.09 -8.64
C ALA A 65 26.63 -7.83 -9.85
N PRO A 66 26.91 -9.15 -9.79
CA PRO A 66 27.44 -9.86 -10.97
C PRO A 66 26.40 -10.00 -12.09
N ILE A 67 25.10 -10.12 -11.78
CA ILE A 67 24.02 -10.19 -12.79
C ILE A 67 23.92 -8.84 -13.53
N VAL A 68 23.91 -7.74 -12.77
CA VAL A 68 23.86 -6.38 -13.34
C VAL A 68 25.10 -6.12 -14.20
N ARG A 69 26.30 -6.52 -13.75
CA ARG A 69 27.53 -6.40 -14.56
C ARG A 69 27.47 -7.21 -15.85
N ARG A 70 26.91 -8.42 -15.82
CA ARG A 70 26.78 -9.27 -17.01
C ARG A 70 25.85 -8.67 -18.07
N HIS A 71 24.81 -7.96 -17.64
CA HIS A 71 23.80 -7.38 -18.52
C HIS A 71 23.91 -5.86 -18.65
N ALA A 72 25.09 -5.29 -18.34
CA ALA A 72 25.31 -3.84 -18.31
C ALA A 72 24.98 -3.16 -19.66
N GLU A 73 25.32 -3.80 -20.79
CA GLU A 73 25.03 -3.27 -22.13
C GLU A 73 23.52 -3.19 -22.44
N SER A 74 22.72 -4.11 -21.91
CA SER A 74 21.27 -4.11 -22.11
C SER A 74 20.50 -3.26 -21.09
N LEU A 75 21.08 -3.09 -19.89
CA LEU A 75 20.43 -2.38 -18.80
C LEU A 75 20.73 -0.88 -18.82
N ASP A 76 21.87 -0.46 -19.41
CA ASP A 76 22.36 0.93 -19.39
C ASP A 76 22.35 1.53 -17.97
N LEU A 77 22.68 0.71 -16.98
CA LEU A 77 22.68 1.10 -15.56
C LEU A 77 24.03 1.75 -15.21
N ALA A 78 24.02 3.05 -14.96
CA ALA A 78 25.15 3.78 -14.40
C ALA A 78 25.12 3.76 -12.86
N GLN A 79 26.30 3.69 -12.24
CA GLN A 79 26.39 3.86 -10.79
C GLN A 79 25.98 5.29 -10.42
N ILE A 80 25.07 5.42 -9.45
CA ILE A 80 24.66 6.72 -8.91
C ILE A 80 25.91 7.41 -8.37
N ARG A 81 26.21 8.58 -8.91
CA ARG A 81 27.33 9.39 -8.49
C ARG A 81 26.93 10.28 -7.30
N ALA A 82 27.89 10.62 -6.45
CA ALA A 82 27.64 11.41 -5.23
C ALA A 82 27.01 12.79 -5.51
N ASP A 83 27.27 13.37 -6.68
CA ASP A 83 26.69 14.64 -7.14
C ASP A 83 25.20 14.54 -7.53
N GLN A 84 24.65 13.33 -7.67
CA GLN A 84 23.22 13.12 -7.92
C GLN A 84 22.38 13.16 -6.63
N PHE A 85 23.01 13.11 -5.45
CA PHE A 85 22.33 13.27 -4.17
C PHE A 85 22.15 14.77 -3.86
N ILE A 86 21.11 15.35 -4.44
CA ILE A 86 20.73 16.74 -4.23
C ILE A 86 19.57 16.85 -3.22
N SER A 87 19.53 17.96 -2.46
CA SER A 87 18.35 18.29 -1.63
C SER A 87 17.15 18.61 -2.53
N VAL A 88 15.94 18.35 -2.04
CA VAL A 88 14.69 18.67 -2.76
C VAL A 88 14.63 20.17 -3.09
N ASP A 89 15.17 21.03 -2.23
CA ASP A 89 15.24 22.48 -2.46
C ASP A 89 16.19 22.89 -3.59
N ALA A 90 17.12 22.00 -3.97
CA ALA A 90 18.04 22.19 -5.08
C ALA A 90 17.47 21.67 -6.41
N LEU A 91 16.24 21.15 -6.43
CA LEU A 91 15.56 20.82 -7.67
C LEU A 91 15.32 22.12 -8.46
N PRO A 92 15.69 22.16 -9.75
CA PRO A 92 15.40 23.31 -10.58
C PRO A 92 13.89 23.54 -10.62
N MET A 93 13.49 24.82 -10.59
CA MET A 93 12.09 25.19 -10.79
C MET A 93 11.60 24.54 -12.08
N ARG A 94 10.42 23.91 -12.02
CA ARG A 94 9.78 23.31 -13.20
C ARG A 94 9.86 24.33 -14.35
N PRO A 95 10.42 23.97 -15.52
CA PRO A 95 10.46 24.88 -16.65
C PRO A 95 9.06 25.42 -16.93
N ALA A 96 9.00 26.66 -17.45
CA ALA A 96 7.74 27.35 -17.74
C ALA A 96 6.75 26.37 -18.41
N ALA A 97 5.48 26.45 -18.00
CA ALA A 97 4.44 25.54 -18.44
C ALA A 97 4.56 25.29 -19.95
N MET A 98 4.73 24.02 -20.33
CA MET A 98 4.64 23.60 -21.71
C MET A 98 3.39 24.22 -22.31
N ASP A 99 3.53 24.85 -23.47
CA ASP A 99 2.41 25.44 -24.18
C ASP A 99 1.34 24.36 -24.37
N PRO A 100 0.16 24.48 -23.73
CA PRO A 100 -0.88 23.45 -23.81
C PRO A 100 -1.36 23.27 -25.25
N ASP A 101 -1.23 24.29 -26.09
CA ASP A 101 -1.58 24.22 -27.50
C ASP A 101 -0.55 23.37 -28.27
N ALA A 102 0.74 23.46 -27.91
CA ALA A 102 1.79 22.62 -28.48
C ALA A 102 1.65 21.15 -28.08
N LEU A 103 1.25 20.87 -26.83
CA LEU A 103 0.93 19.50 -26.39
C LEU A 103 -0.25 18.94 -27.20
N THR A 104 -1.31 19.74 -27.36
CA THR A 104 -2.52 19.32 -28.09
C THR A 104 -2.21 19.02 -29.56
N ALA A 105 -1.41 19.87 -30.20
CA ALA A 105 -0.96 19.66 -31.58
C ALA A 105 -0.08 18.41 -31.75
N LEU A 106 0.80 18.13 -30.79
CA LEU A 106 1.61 16.89 -30.79
C LEU A 106 0.71 15.66 -30.68
N LEU A 107 -0.26 15.66 -29.76
CA LEU A 107 -1.18 14.53 -29.59
C LEU A 107 -2.03 14.30 -30.84
N GLU A 108 -2.51 15.37 -31.48
CA GLU A 108 -3.27 15.29 -32.74
C GLU A 108 -2.42 14.75 -33.90
N SER A 109 -1.14 15.14 -33.98
CA SER A 109 -0.23 14.56 -34.99
C SER A 109 0.04 13.07 -34.79
N LEU A 110 0.12 12.62 -33.53
CA LEU A 110 0.26 11.20 -33.20
C LEU A 110 -0.99 10.41 -33.59
N ASP A 111 -2.19 10.96 -33.34
CA ASP A 111 -3.47 10.33 -33.71
C ASP A 111 -3.66 10.27 -35.24
N ALA A 112 -3.12 11.26 -35.96
CA ALA A 112 -3.03 11.26 -37.42
C ALA A 112 -1.95 10.30 -37.99
N GLY A 113 -1.20 9.60 -37.12
CA GLY A 113 -0.18 8.64 -37.51
C GLY A 113 1.11 9.27 -38.06
N ILE A 114 1.34 10.56 -37.80
CA ILE A 114 2.55 11.29 -38.18
C ILE A 114 3.49 11.25 -36.98
N ASP A 115 4.68 10.68 -37.15
CA ASP A 115 5.71 10.68 -36.10
C ASP A 115 6.35 12.08 -36.00
N PRO A 116 6.09 12.86 -34.93
CA PRO A 116 6.60 14.22 -34.81
C PRO A 116 8.12 14.25 -34.60
N ILE A 117 8.75 13.13 -34.20
CA ILE A 117 10.21 13.04 -34.02
C ILE A 117 10.90 12.91 -35.38
N ALA A 118 10.31 12.18 -36.32
CA ALA A 118 10.83 12.05 -37.68
C ALA A 118 10.95 13.41 -38.39
N ALA A 119 9.96 14.29 -38.20
CA ALA A 119 9.96 15.65 -38.76
C ALA A 119 11.07 16.57 -38.21
N LEU A 120 11.52 16.34 -36.97
CA LEU A 120 12.61 17.11 -36.35
C LEU A 120 14.00 16.65 -36.82
N ILE A 121 14.12 15.40 -37.27
CA ILE A 121 15.38 14.84 -37.81
C ILE A 121 15.63 15.32 -39.25
N GLU A 122 14.60 15.55 -40.06
CA GLU A 122 14.75 16.09 -41.43
C GLU A 122 15.03 17.60 -41.48
N ALA A 123 14.76 18.34 -40.41
CA ALA A 123 14.93 19.79 -40.35
C ALA A 123 16.35 20.27 -39.97
N ASN A 124 17.29 19.35 -39.70
CA ASN A 124 18.67 19.63 -39.30
C ASN A 124 19.68 18.77 -40.07
#